data_AF-V4PZX5-F1
#
_entry.id   AF-V4PZX5-F1
#
_cell.length_a   1.000
_cell.length_b   1.000
_cell.length_c   1.000
_cell.angle_alpha   90.00
_cell.angle_beta   90.00
_cell.angle_gamma   90.00
#
_symmetry.space_group_name_H-M   'P 1'
#
loop_
_entity.id
_entity.type
_entity.pdbx_description
1 polymer ?
#
loop_
_entity_poly.entity_id
_entity_poly.type
_entity_poly.pdbx_seq_one_letter_code
_entity_poly.pdbx_strand_id
1 'polypeptide(L)'
;MVQGAPLHFRTPERTWLILSAVAALCLHGAQWYLAASLMGGEDALAEAQRQMVLAAFWVVASLVLWKLSFPPSRLHGLLLALCGALFITLAGNIAALLNYMIKGVTLTQELVSAFALYRGLKGLGELALSIPTAVLLQGLALSRKSA
;
A
#
# COMPACT_ATOMS: atom_id res chain seq x y z
N MET A 1 -27.48 17.88 3.04
CA MET A 1 -26.44 16.91 2.63
C MET A 1 -26.65 16.61 1.17
N VAL A 2 -25.73 17.00 0.29
CA VAL A 2 -25.80 16.60 -1.13
C VAL A 2 -25.49 15.10 -1.16
N GLN A 3 -26.51 14.27 -1.33
CA GLN A 3 -26.31 12.86 -1.64
C GLN A 3 -25.68 12.80 -3.04
N GLY A 4 -24.35 12.77 -3.10
CA GLY A 4 -23.63 12.52 -4.33
C GLY A 4 -24.03 11.13 -4.84
N ALA A 5 -24.34 11.02 -6.13
CA ALA A 5 -24.66 9.74 -6.75
C ALA A 5 -23.58 8.69 -6.41
N PRO A 6 -23.97 7.44 -6.08
CA PRO A 6 -23.03 6.39 -5.74
C PRO A 6 -22.02 6.17 -6.86
N LEU A 7 -20.77 5.85 -6.50
CA LEU A 7 -19.77 5.48 -7.49
C LEU A 7 -20.09 4.10 -8.04
N HIS A 8 -19.75 3.91 -9.30
CA HIS A 8 -19.78 2.62 -9.96
C HIS A 8 -18.37 2.22 -10.33
N PHE A 9 -18.10 0.91 -10.26
CA PHE A 9 -16.88 0.36 -10.81
C PHE A 9 -16.97 0.42 -12.33
N ARG A 10 -16.20 1.33 -12.93
CA ARG A 10 -15.92 1.28 -14.34
C ARG A 10 -15.05 0.05 -14.55
N THR A 11 -15.33 -0.74 -15.58
CA THR A 11 -14.35 -1.68 -16.12
C THR A 11 -13.53 -0.93 -17.16
N PRO A 12 -12.48 -0.18 -16.78
CA PRO A 12 -11.52 0.29 -17.77
C PRO A 12 -10.95 -0.93 -18.49
N GLU A 13 -10.41 -0.71 -19.68
CA GLU A 13 -9.71 -1.77 -20.40
C GLU A 13 -8.71 -2.43 -19.46
N ARG A 14 -8.74 -3.77 -19.38
CA ARG A 14 -7.94 -4.54 -18.43
C ARG A 14 -6.46 -4.13 -18.49
N THR A 15 -5.98 -3.80 -19.68
CA THR A 15 -4.66 -3.26 -19.97
C THR A 15 -4.32 -2.04 -19.12
N TRP A 16 -5.19 -1.03 -19.03
CA TRP A 16 -4.94 0.20 -18.27
C TRP A 16 -4.84 -0.05 -16.77
N LEU A 17 -5.69 -0.92 -16.21
CA LEU A 17 -5.59 -1.30 -14.80
C LEU A 17 -4.28 -2.02 -14.50
N ILE A 18 -3.87 -2.94 -15.36
CA ILE A 18 -2.61 -3.67 -15.21
C ILE A 18 -1.44 -2.69 -15.29
N LEU A 19 -1.40 -1.82 -16.31
CA LEU A 19 -0.32 -0.85 -16.49
C LEU A 19 -0.21 0.11 -15.30
N SER A 20 -1.33 0.60 -14.76
CA SER A 20 -1.29 1.50 -13.61
C SER A 20 -0.96 0.79 -12.31
N ALA A 21 -1.39 -0.46 -12.13
CA ALA A 21 -0.91 -1.28 -11.03
C ALA A 21 0.60 -1.47 -11.14
N VAL A 22 1.12 -1.90 -12.30
CA VAL A 22 2.57 -2.07 -12.54
C VAL A 22 3.33 -0.77 -12.31
N ALA A 23 2.83 0.37 -12.80
CA ALA A 23 3.46 1.68 -12.58
C ALA A 23 3.52 2.04 -11.08
N ALA A 24 2.44 1.79 -10.33
CA ALA A 24 2.44 1.97 -8.89
C ALA A 24 3.46 1.05 -8.21
N LEU A 25 3.53 -0.23 -8.60
CA LEU A 25 4.55 -1.15 -8.08
C LEU A 25 5.96 -0.65 -8.37
N CYS A 26 6.24 -0.23 -9.60
CA CYS A 26 7.54 0.33 -9.97
C CYS A 26 7.85 1.60 -9.16
N LEU A 27 6.87 2.46 -8.89
CA LEU A 27 7.07 3.65 -8.06
C LEU A 27 7.44 3.28 -6.62
N HIS A 28 6.70 2.34 -6.00
CA HIS A 28 7.03 1.84 -4.66
C HIS A 28 8.43 1.18 -4.66
N GLY A 29 8.72 0.33 -5.63
CA GLY A 29 10.03 -0.34 -5.77
C GLY A 29 11.18 0.66 -5.94
N ALA A 30 11.04 1.63 -6.84
CA ALA A 30 12.06 2.64 -7.11
C ALA A 30 12.32 3.55 -5.90
N GLN A 31 11.26 4.01 -5.22
CA GLN A 31 11.40 4.84 -4.02
C GLN A 31 12.17 4.08 -2.92
N TRP A 32 11.81 2.83 -2.67
CA TRP A 32 12.45 2.04 -1.62
C TRP A 32 13.83 1.53 -1.98
N TYR A 33 14.07 1.24 -3.27
CA TYR A 33 15.41 0.96 -3.78
C TYR A 33 16.33 2.15 -3.55
N LEU A 34 15.89 3.36 -3.93
CA LEU A 34 16.65 4.58 -3.73
C LEU A 34 16.89 4.85 -2.24
N ALA A 35 15.85 4.74 -1.41
CA ALA A 35 15.96 4.92 0.03
C ALA A 35 16.96 3.92 0.66
N ALA A 36 16.87 2.62 0.31
CA ALA A 36 17.78 1.61 0.83
C ALA A 36 19.23 1.81 0.35
N SER A 37 19.41 2.23 -0.92
CA SER A 37 20.73 2.53 -1.49
C SER A 37 21.38 3.74 -0.80
N LEU A 38 20.62 4.80 -0.54
CA LEU A 38 21.10 6.00 0.15
C LEU A 38 21.44 5.73 1.62
N MET A 39 20.78 4.76 2.26
CA MET A 39 21.08 4.31 3.62
C MET A 39 22.26 3.33 3.70
N GLY A 40 22.88 2.97 2.56
CA GLY A 40 24.00 2.02 2.52
C GLY A 40 23.61 0.57 2.79
N GLY A 41 22.35 0.20 2.55
CA GLY A 41 21.88 -1.17 2.75
C GLY A 41 22.50 -2.13 1.73
N GLU A 42 23.11 -3.23 2.21
CA GLU A 42 23.75 -4.25 1.37
C GLU A 42 22.78 -5.00 0.45
N ASP A 43 21.46 -4.92 0.72
CA ASP A 43 20.42 -5.62 -0.03
C ASP A 43 19.23 -4.71 -0.41
N ALA A 44 19.56 -3.59 -1.07
CA ALA A 44 18.57 -2.63 -1.57
C ALA A 44 17.58 -3.24 -2.57
N LEU A 45 18.00 -4.25 -3.34
CA LEU A 45 17.15 -4.92 -4.32
C LEU A 45 16.10 -5.81 -3.66
N ALA A 46 16.46 -6.65 -2.68
CA ALA A 46 15.47 -7.46 -1.97
C ALA A 46 14.51 -6.59 -1.16
N GLU A 47 14.97 -5.44 -0.66
CA GLU A 47 14.10 -4.44 -0.04
C GLU A 47 13.05 -3.91 -1.01
N ALA A 48 13.49 -3.45 -2.19
CA ALA A 48 12.59 -2.97 -3.24
C ALA A 48 11.56 -4.03 -3.65
N GLN A 49 11.99 -5.27 -3.89
CA GLN A 49 11.10 -6.38 -4.23
C GLN A 49 10.05 -6.61 -3.14
N ARG A 50 10.46 -6.56 -1.87
CA ARG A 50 9.55 -6.75 -0.74
C ARG A 50 8.48 -5.66 -0.69
N GLN A 51 8.86 -4.40 -0.92
CA GLN A 51 7.90 -3.29 -0.94
C GLN A 51 6.97 -3.35 -2.15
N MET A 52 7.46 -3.79 -3.31
CA MET A 52 6.60 -4.06 -4.47
C MET A 52 5.56 -5.14 -4.17
N VAL A 53 5.94 -6.24 -3.53
CA VAL A 53 5.00 -7.31 -3.17
C VAL A 53 3.95 -6.80 -2.16
N LEU A 54 4.39 -6.03 -1.16
CA LEU A 54 3.51 -5.43 -0.17
C LEU A 54 2.48 -4.49 -0.85
N ALA A 55 2.96 -3.67 -1.78
CA ALA A 55 2.14 -2.75 -2.57
C ALA A 55 1.12 -3.49 -3.42
N ALA A 56 1.55 -4.55 -4.12
CA ALA A 56 0.68 -5.36 -4.96
C ALA A 56 -0.47 -5.97 -4.15
N PHE A 57 -0.18 -6.46 -2.94
CA PHE A 57 -1.17 -7.09 -2.10
C PHE A 57 -2.30 -6.13 -1.72
N TRP A 58 -1.98 -4.93 -1.21
CA TRP A 58 -3.03 -3.99 -0.80
C TRP A 58 -3.76 -3.36 -1.99
N VAL A 59 -3.08 -3.15 -3.13
CA VAL A 59 -3.70 -2.64 -4.37
C VAL A 59 -4.74 -3.62 -4.90
N VAL A 60 -4.39 -4.91 -5.00
CA VAL A 60 -5.32 -5.96 -5.44
C VAL A 60 -6.47 -6.10 -4.46
N ALA A 61 -6.19 -6.13 -3.15
CA ALA A 61 -7.23 -6.18 -2.13
C ALA A 61 -8.20 -5.01 -2.24
N SER A 62 -7.70 -3.79 -2.47
CA SER A 62 -8.53 -2.58 -2.64
C SER A 62 -9.45 -2.70 -3.86
N LEU A 63 -8.92 -3.16 -5.00
CA LEU A 63 -9.71 -3.35 -6.22
C LEU A 63 -10.79 -4.44 -6.05
N VAL A 64 -10.47 -5.54 -5.37
CA VAL A 64 -11.44 -6.59 -5.05
C VAL A 64 -12.52 -6.06 -4.12
N LEU A 65 -12.15 -5.35 -3.05
CA LEU A 65 -13.10 -4.77 -2.10
C LEU A 65 -14.03 -3.76 -2.77
N TRP A 66 -13.51 -2.89 -3.65
CA TRP A 66 -14.36 -1.95 -4.40
C TRP A 66 -15.34 -2.65 -5.36
N LYS A 67 -15.01 -3.85 -5.85
CA LYS A 67 -15.94 -4.65 -6.66
C LYS A 67 -17.03 -5.31 -5.81
N LEU A 68 -16.71 -5.73 -4.59
CA LEU A 68 -17.66 -6.36 -3.68
C LEU A 68 -18.57 -5.33 -3.01
N SER A 69 -18.02 -4.19 -2.61
CA SER A 69 -18.72 -3.10 -1.94
C SER A 69 -18.25 -1.77 -2.51
N PHE A 70 -19.14 -1.11 -3.26
CA PHE A 70 -18.80 0.14 -3.92
C PHE A 70 -18.63 1.28 -2.91
N PRO A 71 -17.52 2.03 -2.96
CA PRO A 71 -17.34 3.17 -2.08
C PRO A 71 -18.37 4.26 -2.44
N PRO A 72 -19.09 4.85 -1.46
CA PRO A 72 -20.12 5.86 -1.74
C PRO A 72 -19.54 7.18 -2.25
N SER A 73 -18.25 7.44 -2.01
CA SER A 73 -17.54 8.60 -2.56
C SER A 73 -16.06 8.30 -2.79
N ARG A 74 -15.37 9.18 -3.54
CA ARG A 74 -13.92 9.08 -3.78
C ARG A 74 -13.12 9.10 -2.47
N LEU A 75 -13.56 9.90 -1.49
CA LEU A 75 -12.95 9.91 -0.17
C LEU A 75 -13.05 8.54 0.51
N HIS A 76 -14.18 7.85 0.43
CA HIS A 76 -14.33 6.50 0.98
C HIS A 76 -13.45 5.48 0.24
N GLY A 77 -13.33 5.61 -1.09
CA GLY A 77 -12.41 4.79 -1.89
C GLY A 77 -10.96 4.99 -1.44
N LEU A 78 -10.53 6.24 -1.29
CA LEU A 78 -9.21 6.60 -0.77
C LEU A 78 -8.98 6.02 0.62
N LEU A 79 -9.91 6.24 1.56
CA LEU A 79 -9.79 5.75 2.94
C LEU A 79 -9.69 4.23 2.99
N LEU A 80 -10.46 3.51 2.16
CA LEU A 80 -10.38 2.05 2.10
C LEU A 80 -9.00 1.57 1.61
N ALA A 81 -8.44 2.23 0.60
CA ALA A 81 -7.09 1.94 0.12
C ALA A 81 -6.02 2.25 1.18
N LEU A 82 -6.14 3.39 1.88
CA LEU A 82 -5.26 3.76 2.99
C LEU A 82 -5.34 2.75 4.14
N CYS A 83 -6.54 2.32 4.52
CA CYS A 83 -6.74 1.29 5.53
C CYS A 83 -6.15 -0.05 5.08
N GLY A 84 -6.26 -0.40 3.79
CA GLY A 84 -5.63 -1.58 3.22
C GLY A 84 -4.10 -1.51 3.31
N ALA A 85 -3.50 -0.40 2.88
CA ALA A 85 -2.06 -0.18 2.96
C ALA A 85 -1.57 -0.23 4.42
N LEU A 86 -2.28 0.43 5.34
CA LEU A 86 -1.98 0.42 6.78
C LEU A 86 -2.03 -0.99 7.36
N PHE A 87 -3.12 -1.72 7.09
CA PHE A 87 -3.33 -3.07 7.61
C PHE A 87 -2.21 -4.02 7.18
N ILE A 88 -1.87 -4.01 5.89
CA ILE A 88 -0.83 -4.87 5.33
C ILE A 88 0.56 -4.50 5.85
N THR A 89 0.84 -3.21 6.01
CA THR A 89 2.08 -2.73 6.64
C THR A 89 2.18 -3.19 8.09
N LEU A 90 1.10 -3.06 8.87
CA LEU A 90 1.06 -3.47 10.27
C LEU A 90 1.23 -4.99 10.41
N ALA A 91 0.51 -5.77 9.59
CA ALA A 91 0.66 -7.22 9.55
C ALA A 91 2.09 -7.65 9.20
N GLY A 92 2.73 -6.99 8.23
CA GLY A 92 4.14 -7.22 7.89
C GLY A 92 5.11 -6.88 9.03
N ASN A 93 4.82 -5.85 9.82
CA ASN A 93 5.61 -5.50 11.01
C ASN A 93 5.44 -6.54 12.12
N ILE A 94 4.23 -7.01 12.38
CA ILE A 94 3.97 -8.09 13.35
C ILE A 94 4.69 -9.37 12.91
N ALA A 95 4.59 -9.76 11.64
CA ALA A 95 5.28 -10.93 11.11
C ALA A 95 6.80 -10.83 11.25
N ALA A 96 7.38 -9.64 11.03
CA ALA A 96 8.80 -9.42 11.23
C ALA A 96 9.21 -9.55 12.71
N LEU A 97 8.40 -9.02 13.63
CA LEU A 97 8.65 -9.15 15.07
C LEU A 97 8.56 -10.62 15.54
N LEU A 98 7.54 -11.35 15.10
CA LEU A 98 7.40 -12.78 15.39
C LEU A 98 8.58 -13.59 14.86
N ASN A 99 9.08 -13.26 13.66
CA ASN A 99 10.26 -13.91 13.10
C ASN A 99 11.51 -13.68 13.96
N TYR A 100 11.69 -12.51 14.57
CA TYR A 100 12.77 -12.27 15.54
C TYR A 100 12.62 -13.14 16.79
N MET A 101 11.40 -13.27 17.32
CA MET A 101 11.11 -14.10 18.48
C MET A 101 11.36 -15.58 18.20
N ILE A 102 10.94 -16.08 17.04
CA ILE A 102 11.15 -17.49 16.61
C ILE A 102 12.65 -17.79 16.46
N LYS A 103 13.45 -16.82 16.01
CA LYS A 103 14.91 -16.94 15.91
C LYS A 103 15.63 -16.84 17.26
N GLY A 104 14.90 -16.73 18.37
CA GLY A 104 15.48 -16.66 19.71
C GLY A 104 16.17 -15.34 20.04
N VAL A 105 15.88 -14.26 19.30
CA VAL A 105 16.45 -12.95 19.56
C VAL A 105 15.79 -12.33 20.80
N THR A 106 16.61 -11.95 21.79
CA THR A 106 16.13 -11.25 22.98
C THR A 106 15.61 -9.86 22.59
N LEU A 107 14.32 -9.61 22.85
CA LEU A 107 13.68 -8.31 22.61
C LEU A 107 14.08 -7.30 23.69
N THR A 108 15.28 -6.73 23.58
CA THR A 108 15.70 -5.61 24.44
C THR A 108 14.87 -4.36 24.14
N GLN A 109 14.73 -3.48 25.12
CA GLN A 109 13.99 -2.22 24.94
C GLN A 109 14.58 -1.36 23.79
N GLU A 110 15.91 -1.39 23.63
CA GLU A 110 16.62 -0.71 22.55
C GLU A 110 16.28 -1.30 21.17
N LEU A 111 16.23 -2.63 21.05
CA LEU A 111 15.83 -3.29 19.80
C LEU A 111 14.37 -2.97 19.46
N VAL A 112 13.48 -3.00 20.45
CA VAL A 112 12.05 -2.69 20.26
C VAL A 112 11.85 -1.24 19.85
N SER A 113 12.55 -0.29 20.45
CA SER A 113 12.44 1.14 20.11
C SER A 113 13.02 1.44 18.72
N ALA A 114 14.19 0.88 18.39
CA ALA A 114 14.79 0.99 17.06
C ALA A 114 13.90 0.36 15.98
N PHE A 115 13.33 -0.83 16.27
CA PHE A 115 12.37 -1.50 15.40
C PHE A 115 11.12 -0.65 15.19
N ALA A 116 10.52 -0.14 16.26
CA ALA A 116 9.31 0.69 16.19
C ALA A 116 9.55 1.97 15.40
N LEU A 117 10.69 2.64 15.61
CA LEU A 117 11.04 3.85 14.87
C LEU A 117 11.25 3.56 13.37
N TYR A 118 12.09 2.57 13.06
CA TYR A 118 12.39 2.19 11.68
C TYR A 118 11.12 1.73 10.94
N ARG A 119 10.34 0.82 11.54
CA ARG A 119 9.11 0.31 10.94
C ARG A 119 7.99 1.34 10.91
N GLY A 120 7.95 2.26 11.88
CA GLY A 120 7.01 3.38 11.91
C GLY A 120 7.26 4.35 10.76
N LEU A 121 8.50 4.83 10.61
CA LEU A 121 8.89 5.68 9.48
C LEU A 121 8.65 5.00 8.14
N LYS A 122 8.96 3.70 8.07
CA LYS A 122 8.69 2.90 6.88
C LYS A 122 7.21 2.84 6.53
N GLY A 123 6.36 2.62 7.53
CA GLY A 123 4.92 2.61 7.35
C GLY A 123 4.35 3.97 6.93
N LEU A 124 4.91 5.08 7.45
CA LEU A 124 4.55 6.42 6.98
C LEU A 124 4.92 6.63 5.51
N GLY A 125 6.07 6.11 5.07
CA GLY A 125 6.47 6.13 3.66
C GLY A 125 5.51 5.36 2.76
N GLU A 126 5.10 4.16 3.17
CA GLU A 126 4.09 3.37 2.44
C GLU A 126 2.73 4.09 2.37
N LEU A 127 2.29 4.70 3.47
CA LEU A 127 1.05 5.47 3.49
C LEU A 127 1.14 6.69 2.55
N ALA A 128 2.25 7.40 2.56
CA ALA A 128 2.45 8.55 1.67
C ALA A 128 2.37 8.15 0.19
N LEU A 129 2.96 7.01 -0.20
CA LEU A 129 2.88 6.48 -1.57
C LEU A 129 1.51 5.87 -1.90
N SER A 130 0.79 5.37 -0.91
CA SER A 130 -0.54 4.81 -1.12
C SER A 130 -1.59 5.86 -1.52
N ILE A 131 -1.39 7.14 -1.15
CA ILE A 131 -2.26 8.25 -1.55
C ILE A 131 -2.28 8.45 -3.07
N PRO A 132 -1.16 8.77 -3.76
CA PRO A 132 -1.16 8.95 -5.21
C PRO A 132 -1.57 7.66 -5.95
N THR A 133 -1.15 6.49 -5.46
CA THR A 133 -1.58 5.20 -6.02
C THR A 133 -3.11 5.03 -5.95
N ALA A 134 -3.72 5.31 -4.80
CA ALA A 134 -5.17 5.21 -4.63
C ALA A 134 -5.91 6.24 -5.49
N VAL A 135 -5.41 7.46 -5.63
CA VAL A 135 -6.02 8.48 -6.48
C VAL A 135 -6.00 8.06 -7.96
N LEU A 136 -4.89 7.52 -8.44
CA LEU A 136 -4.76 6.98 -9.80
C LEU A 136 -5.72 5.81 -10.02
N LEU A 137 -5.75 4.83 -9.10
CA LEU A 137 -6.65 3.69 -9.17
C LEU A 137 -8.12 4.12 -9.19
N GLN A 138 -8.51 5.10 -8.39
CA GLN A 138 -9.86 5.65 -8.42
C GLN A 138 -10.18 6.37 -9.73
N GLY A 139 -9.22 7.06 -10.34
CA GLY A 139 -9.40 7.69 -11.65
C GLY A 139 -9.72 6.68 -12.76
N LEU A 140 -9.14 5.49 -12.67
CA LEU A 140 -9.27 4.42 -13.67
C LEU A 140 -10.46 3.50 -13.39
N ALA A 141 -10.64 3.10 -12.14
CA ALA A 141 -11.57 2.06 -11.72
C ALA A 141 -12.94 2.61 -11.29
N LEU A 142 -13.05 3.88 -10.87
CA LEU A 142 -14.30 4.44 -10.35
C LEU A 142 -14.82 5.56 -11.23
N SER A 143 -16.09 5.49 -11.62
CA SER A 143 -16.82 6.55 -12.32
C SER A 143 -18.09 6.95 -11.57
N ARG A 144 -18.54 8.18 -11.79
CA ARG A 144 -19.90 8.58 -11.43
C ARG A 144 -20.86 8.10 -12.51
N LYS A 145 -22.06 7.66 -12.14
CA LYS A 145 -23.15 7.46 -13.09
C LYS A 145 -23.51 8.84 -13.67
N SER A 146 -23.35 9.05 -14.97
CA SER A 146 -24.03 10.17 -15.63
C SER A 146 -25.52 9.85 -15.63
N ALA A 147 -26.34 10.79 -15.14
CA ALA A 147 -27.79 10.71 -15.27
C ALA A 147 -28.19 10.70 -16.74
#